data_AF-A0A8T4TU64-F1
#
_entry.id   AF-A0A8T4TU64-F1
#
_cell.length_a   1.000
_cell.length_b   1.000
_cell.length_c   1.000
_cell.angle_alpha   90.00
_cell.angle_beta   90.00
_cell.angle_gamma   90.00
#
_symmetry.space_group_name_H-M   'P 1'
#
loop_
_entity.id
_entity.type
_entity.pdbx_description
1 polymer ?
#
loop_
_entity_poly.entity_id
_entity_poly.type
_entity_poly.pdbx_seq_one_letter_code
_entity_poly.pdbx_strand_id
1 'polypeptide(L)'
;MKINFEYSLAYDMMLGEMVGNFNPASIENSRLYLDSVRSFWSKNEDKVIKEIEKVSRLKFKKAADCFIVNSMPYESLSHPFTIKIENNSDKLLAIFVHELTHILLVQNFKKVSSSINMIDGDVNYRVHFPVLLIERKVLGKLNKSYKKQKRTEDLDYVWKDVNGVYNEFKSSNKGIADFLRKYVTSRQA
;
A
#
# COMPACT_ATOMS: atom_id res chain seq x y z
N MET A 1 -8.23 4.44 11.97
CA MET A 1 -6.84 4.25 12.44
C MET A 1 -6.14 5.56 12.18
N LYS A 2 -5.54 6.18 13.19
CA LYS A 2 -4.84 7.45 13.01
C LYS A 2 -3.51 7.25 12.26
N ILE A 3 -3.20 8.16 11.35
CA ILE A 3 -1.87 8.30 10.73
C ILE A 3 -1.25 9.60 11.23
N ASN A 4 -0.02 9.54 11.73
CA ASN A 4 0.75 10.73 12.08
C ASN A 4 1.68 11.06 10.91
N PHE A 5 1.48 12.21 10.28
CA PHE A 5 2.31 12.66 9.17
C PHE A 5 3.45 13.54 9.68
N GLU A 6 4.67 13.20 9.27
CA GLU A 6 5.89 13.92 9.62
C GLU A 6 6.79 14.08 8.39
N TYR A 7 7.34 15.28 8.19
CA TYR A 7 8.45 15.45 7.25
C TYR A 7 9.75 15.02 7.94
N SER A 8 10.48 14.08 7.35
CA SER A 8 11.74 13.59 7.91
C SER A 8 12.93 14.03 7.07
N LEU A 9 13.62 15.09 7.53
CA LEU A 9 14.85 15.58 6.88
C LEU A 9 15.93 14.50 6.81
N ALA A 10 16.09 13.71 7.86
CA ALA A 10 17.10 12.65 7.92
C ALA A 10 16.86 11.58 6.83
N TYR A 11 15.61 11.15 6.63
CA TYR A 11 15.27 10.21 5.56
C TYR A 11 15.39 10.86 4.17
N ASP A 12 14.96 12.11 4.02
CA ASP A 12 15.04 12.83 2.75
C ASP A 12 16.50 13.05 2.30
N MET A 13 17.40 13.35 3.24
CA MET A 13 18.84 13.41 3.00
C MET A 13 19.40 12.04 2.61
N MET A 14 19.16 11.01 3.44
CA MET A 14 19.68 9.66 3.20
C MET A 14 19.22 9.10 1.84
N LEU A 15 17.92 9.20 1.55
CA LEU A 15 17.35 8.70 0.29
C LEU A 15 17.72 9.59 -0.90
N GLY A 16 17.86 10.90 -0.69
CA GLY A 16 18.32 11.86 -1.68
C GLY A 16 19.78 11.65 -2.08
N GLU A 17 20.65 11.32 -1.13
CA GLU A 17 22.05 10.95 -1.36
C GLU A 17 22.16 9.66 -2.19
N MET A 18 21.34 8.65 -1.88
CA MET A 18 21.30 7.39 -2.65
C MET A 18 20.98 7.60 -4.14
N VAL A 19 20.22 8.65 -4.48
CA VAL A 19 19.85 8.98 -5.86
C VAL A 19 20.61 10.17 -6.44
N GLY A 20 21.56 10.74 -5.68
CA GLY A 20 22.36 11.91 -6.10
C GLY A 20 21.55 13.19 -6.35
N ASN A 21 20.38 13.34 -5.70
CA ASN A 21 19.44 14.43 -6.00
C ASN A 21 18.83 15.08 -4.74
N PHE A 22 19.57 15.12 -3.64
CA PHE A 22 19.13 15.86 -2.47
C PHE A 22 19.18 17.38 -2.74
N ASN A 23 18.06 18.07 -2.51
CA ASN A 23 17.97 19.52 -2.62
C ASN A 23 17.55 20.13 -1.27
N PRO A 24 18.47 20.73 -0.49
CA PRO A 24 18.14 21.37 0.79
C PRO A 24 17.07 22.47 0.67
N ALA A 25 16.94 23.11 -0.49
CA ALA A 25 15.93 24.16 -0.73
C ALA A 25 14.49 23.62 -0.81
N SER A 26 14.29 22.29 -0.84
CA SER A 26 12.94 21.68 -0.88
C SER A 26 12.29 21.47 0.49
N ILE A 27 12.95 21.83 1.60
CA ILE A 27 12.42 21.64 2.96
C ILE A 27 11.10 22.41 3.16
N GLU A 28 11.04 23.66 2.70
CA GLU A 28 9.84 24.49 2.86
C GLU A 28 8.67 23.98 1.99
N ASN A 29 8.96 23.52 0.77
CA ASN A 29 7.98 22.86 -0.09
C ASN A 29 7.44 21.58 0.55
N SER A 30 8.28 20.84 1.29
CA SER A 30 7.89 19.62 1.97
C SER A 30 6.96 19.89 3.16
N ARG A 31 7.14 21.02 3.85
CA ARG A 31 6.22 21.47 4.92
C ARG A 31 4.85 21.88 4.37
N LEU A 32 4.82 22.67 3.31
CA LEU A 32 3.55 23.03 2.65
C LEU A 32 2.82 21.79 2.13
N TYR A 33 3.55 20.83 1.58
CA TYR A 33 2.99 19.56 1.16
C TYR A 33 2.44 18.73 2.33
N LEU A 34 3.08 18.76 3.51
CA LEU A 34 2.61 18.06 4.71
C LEU A 34 1.19 18.47 5.10
N ASP A 35 0.88 19.76 5.07
CA ASP A 35 -0.46 20.27 5.40
C ASP A 35 -1.47 19.91 4.31
N SER A 36 -1.07 19.95 3.04
CA SER A 36 -1.88 19.45 1.92
C SER A 36 -2.23 17.97 2.09
N VAL A 37 -1.26 17.12 2.43
CA VAL A 37 -1.47 15.68 2.67
C VAL A 37 -2.37 15.46 3.86
N ARG A 38 -2.19 16.18 4.98
CA ARG A 38 -3.07 16.07 6.15
C ARG A 38 -4.52 16.43 5.80
N SER A 39 -4.72 17.51 5.05
CA SER A 39 -6.03 17.95 4.58
C SER A 39 -6.65 16.96 3.59
N PHE A 40 -5.84 16.38 2.70
CA PHE A 40 -6.27 15.34 1.78
C PHE A 40 -6.67 14.07 2.54
N TRP A 41 -5.84 13.60 3.46
CA TRP A 41 -6.07 12.38 4.22
C TRP A 41 -7.29 12.49 5.13
N SER A 42 -7.47 13.60 5.85
CA SER A 42 -8.63 13.78 6.75
C SER A 42 -9.98 13.64 6.04
N LYS A 43 -10.07 14.01 4.76
CA LYS A 43 -11.27 13.85 3.92
C LYS A 43 -11.51 12.41 3.47
N ASN A 44 -10.48 11.57 3.45
CA ASN A 44 -10.51 10.22 2.89
C ASN A 44 -10.34 9.10 3.92
N GLU A 45 -9.76 9.40 5.10
CA GLU A 45 -9.30 8.45 6.12
C GLU A 45 -10.36 7.40 6.41
N ASP A 46 -11.51 7.86 6.89
CA ASP A 46 -12.60 6.99 7.31
C ASP A 46 -13.07 6.06 6.20
N LYS A 47 -13.21 6.60 4.98
CA LYS A 47 -13.68 5.85 3.81
C LYS A 47 -12.66 4.78 3.40
N VAL A 48 -11.39 5.17 3.32
CA VAL A 48 -10.29 4.27 2.93
C VAL A 48 -10.10 3.17 3.95
N ILE A 49 -10.00 3.52 5.23
CA ILE A 49 -9.80 2.57 6.33
C ILE A 49 -10.96 1.58 6.40
N LYS A 50 -12.21 2.05 6.37
CA LYS A 50 -13.39 1.18 6.42
C LYS A 50 -13.42 0.21 5.24
N GLU A 51 -13.08 0.68 4.03
CA GLU A 51 -13.11 -0.19 2.85
C GLU A 51 -11.97 -1.22 2.85
N ILE A 52 -10.76 -0.85 3.28
CA ILE A 52 -9.64 -1.79 3.45
C ILE A 52 -10.01 -2.88 4.47
N GLU A 53 -10.52 -2.51 5.65
CA GLU A 53 -10.94 -3.46 6.67
C GLU A 53 -12.07 -4.38 6.19
N LYS A 54 -13.03 -3.83 5.45
CA LYS A 54 -14.15 -4.58 4.88
C LYS A 54 -13.69 -5.59 3.83
N VAL A 55 -12.84 -5.18 2.89
CA VAL A 55 -12.32 -6.04 1.82
C VAL A 55 -11.45 -7.15 2.38
N SER A 56 -10.55 -6.82 3.31
CA SER A 56 -9.62 -7.78 3.90
C SER A 56 -10.28 -8.69 4.95
N ARG A 57 -11.38 -8.23 5.58
CA ARG A 57 -11.94 -8.75 6.84
C ARG A 57 -10.95 -8.73 8.01
N LEU A 58 -10.03 -7.77 8.00
CA LEU A 58 -9.08 -7.52 9.08
C LEU A 58 -9.37 -6.16 9.73
N LYS A 59 -8.74 -5.91 10.88
CA LYS A 59 -8.88 -4.65 11.61
C LYS A 59 -7.51 -4.05 11.87
N PHE A 60 -7.41 -2.73 11.72
CA PHE A 60 -6.26 -2.00 12.21
C PHE A 60 -6.28 -1.96 13.74
N LYS A 61 -5.12 -2.15 14.35
CA LYS A 61 -4.95 -2.29 15.80
C LYS A 61 -4.20 -1.13 16.43
N LYS A 62 -3.36 -0.44 15.64
CA LYS A 62 -2.47 0.62 16.10
C LYS A 62 -2.42 1.74 15.06
N ALA A 63 -2.09 2.95 15.50
CA ALA A 63 -1.72 4.04 14.61
C ALA A 63 -0.46 3.70 13.79
N ALA A 64 -0.20 4.46 12.73
CA ALA A 64 1.05 4.41 11.98
C ALA A 64 1.61 5.81 11.81
N ASP A 65 2.93 5.89 11.71
CA ASP A 65 3.64 7.11 11.35
C ASP A 65 3.96 7.05 9.85
N CYS A 66 3.73 8.15 9.15
CA CYS A 66 3.98 8.30 7.73
C CYS A 66 5.02 9.41 7.53
N PHE A 67 6.20 9.02 7.05
CA PHE A 67 7.23 9.97 6.69
C PHE A 67 6.99 10.51 5.29
N ILE A 68 7.05 11.83 5.14
CA ILE A 68 6.99 12.51 3.86
C ILE A 68 8.41 12.91 3.49
N VAL A 69 8.83 12.55 2.27
CA VAL A 69 10.16 12.87 1.73
C VAL A 69 10.03 13.44 0.33
N ASN A 70 10.97 14.28 -0.11
CA ASN A 70 10.99 14.83 -1.45
C ASN A 70 11.77 13.91 -2.41
N SER A 71 12.87 13.35 -1.93
CA SER A 71 13.87 12.65 -2.74
C SER A 71 13.89 11.17 -2.36
N MET A 72 13.37 10.33 -3.23
CA MET A 72 13.41 8.86 -3.09
C MET A 72 13.36 8.21 -4.48
N PRO A 73 14.04 7.07 -4.70
CA PRO A 73 13.99 6.36 -5.98
C PRO A 73 12.62 5.71 -6.23
N TYR A 74 11.87 5.45 -5.15
CA TYR A 74 10.53 4.86 -5.18
C TYR A 74 9.46 5.90 -4.84
N GLU A 75 8.20 5.54 -5.07
CA GLU A 75 7.04 6.36 -4.71
C GLU A 75 6.68 6.25 -3.22
N SER A 76 6.91 5.07 -2.65
CA SER A 76 6.66 4.77 -1.25
C SER A 76 7.55 3.64 -0.72
N LEU A 77 7.62 3.53 0.61
CA LEU A 77 8.20 2.41 1.35
C LEU A 77 7.22 2.01 2.44
N SER A 78 7.10 0.71 2.73
CA SER A 78 6.20 0.23 3.80
C SER A 78 6.85 0.22 5.17
N HIS A 79 8.18 0.14 5.25
CA HIS A 79 8.94 -0.03 6.50
C HIS A 79 10.23 0.81 6.49
N PRO A 80 10.24 1.99 7.14
CA PRO A 80 9.07 2.66 7.72
C PRO A 80 8.11 3.17 6.63
N PHE A 81 6.84 3.36 6.98
CA PHE A 81 5.85 3.89 6.05
C PHE A 81 6.26 5.31 5.61
N THR A 82 6.68 5.42 4.35
CA THR A 82 7.27 6.62 3.76
C THR A 82 6.63 6.87 2.40
N ILE A 83 6.30 8.13 2.11
CA ILE A 83 5.71 8.56 0.84
C ILE A 83 6.57 9.68 0.27
N LYS A 84 6.91 9.55 -1.01
CA LYS A 84 7.49 10.64 -1.79
C LYS A 84 6.41 11.67 -2.13
N ILE A 85 6.75 12.96 -2.11
CA ILE A 85 5.85 14.03 -2.53
C ILE A 85 5.19 13.69 -3.87
N GLU A 86 3.85 13.61 -3.84
CA GLU A 86 3.00 13.26 -4.98
C GLU A 86 1.85 14.28 -5.13
N ASN A 87 1.80 14.95 -6.28
CA ASN A 87 0.84 16.02 -6.56
C ASN A 87 -0.49 15.49 -7.12
N ASN A 88 -0.50 14.28 -7.66
CA ASN A 88 -1.70 13.62 -8.17
C ASN A 88 -2.45 12.91 -7.02
N SER A 89 -3.62 13.45 -6.68
CA SER A 89 -4.44 12.93 -5.58
C SER A 89 -4.92 11.49 -5.76
N ASP A 90 -5.18 11.05 -7.00
CA ASP A 90 -5.57 9.66 -7.28
C ASP A 90 -4.38 8.71 -7.09
N LYS A 91 -3.17 9.14 -7.50
CA LYS A 91 -1.94 8.37 -7.28
C LYS A 91 -1.60 8.30 -5.79
N LEU A 92 -1.67 9.43 -5.09
CA LEU A 92 -1.47 9.51 -3.65
C LEU A 92 -2.44 8.60 -2.89
N LEU A 93 -3.73 8.57 -3.27
CA LEU A 93 -4.72 7.68 -2.66
C LEU A 93 -4.37 6.20 -2.84
N ALA A 94 -3.92 5.82 -4.03
CA ALA A 94 -3.53 4.45 -4.32
C ALA A 94 -2.26 4.04 -3.56
N ILE A 95 -1.28 4.94 -3.42
CA ILE A 95 -0.13 4.75 -2.52
C ILE A 95 -0.60 4.51 -1.08
N PHE A 96 -1.52 5.35 -0.57
CA PHE A 96 -2.09 5.14 0.77
C PHE A 96 -2.75 3.78 0.91
N VAL A 97 -3.57 3.37 -0.06
CA VAL A 97 -4.24 2.06 -0.01
C VAL A 97 -3.23 0.92 -0.02
N HIS A 98 -2.18 1.02 -0.85
CA HIS A 98 -1.12 0.02 -0.95
C HIS A 98 -0.38 -0.14 0.38
N GLU A 99 0.18 0.97 0.91
CA GLU A 99 1.00 0.93 2.11
C GLU A 99 0.20 0.62 3.39
N LEU A 100 -1.03 1.14 3.50
CA LEU A 100 -1.89 0.79 4.62
C LEU A 100 -2.31 -0.67 4.59
N THR A 101 -2.37 -1.29 3.41
CA THR A 101 -2.61 -2.73 3.30
C THR A 101 -1.41 -3.52 3.82
N HIS A 102 -0.17 -3.12 3.50
CA HIS A 102 1.01 -3.72 4.13
C HIS A 102 0.96 -3.61 5.66
N ILE A 103 0.68 -2.42 6.19
CA ILE A 103 0.56 -2.19 7.64
C ILE A 103 -0.54 -3.08 8.24
N LEU A 104 -1.71 -3.16 7.60
CA LEU A 104 -2.81 -4.01 8.07
C LEU A 104 -2.40 -5.47 8.18
N LEU A 105 -1.72 -6.00 7.16
CA LEU A 105 -1.28 -7.39 7.12
C LEU A 105 -0.23 -7.66 8.20
N VAL A 106 0.73 -6.76 8.41
CA VAL A 106 1.73 -6.85 9.48
C VAL A 106 1.09 -6.81 10.86
N GLN A 107 0.18 -5.87 11.12
CA GLN A 107 -0.57 -5.80 12.39
C GLN A 107 -1.43 -7.05 12.64
N ASN A 108 -1.77 -7.80 11.58
CA ASN A 108 -2.55 -9.03 11.63
C ASN A 108 -1.74 -10.29 11.32
N PHE A 109 -0.40 -10.23 11.39
CA PHE A 109 0.49 -11.31 10.95
C PHE A 109 0.10 -12.70 11.48
N LYS A 110 -0.27 -12.82 12.77
CA LYS A 110 -0.71 -14.10 13.37
C LYS A 110 -1.92 -14.74 12.66
N LYS A 111 -2.80 -13.94 12.04
CA LYS A 111 -3.99 -14.41 11.32
C LYS A 111 -3.74 -14.73 9.85
N VAL A 112 -2.76 -14.08 9.23
CA VAL A 112 -2.54 -14.13 7.77
C VAL A 112 -1.29 -14.89 7.36
N SER A 113 -0.30 -15.02 8.27
CA SER A 113 1.02 -15.59 7.97
C SER A 113 0.96 -16.99 7.41
N SER A 114 0.13 -17.87 7.97
CA SER A 114 -0.04 -19.24 7.44
C SER A 114 -0.52 -19.21 5.98
N SER A 115 -1.57 -18.46 5.69
CA SER A 115 -2.10 -18.33 4.33
C SER A 115 -1.09 -17.71 3.35
N ILE A 116 -0.32 -16.71 3.79
CA ILE A 116 0.69 -16.05 2.96
C ILE A 116 1.89 -16.96 2.70
N ASN A 117 2.36 -17.68 3.72
CA ASN A 117 3.51 -18.57 3.62
C ASN A 117 3.24 -19.82 2.76
N MET A 118 1.96 -20.17 2.56
CA MET A 118 1.52 -21.26 1.69
C MET A 118 1.50 -20.88 0.20
N ILE A 119 1.58 -19.59 -0.13
CA ILE A 119 1.66 -19.13 -1.52
C ILE A 119 3.05 -19.50 -2.06
N ASP A 120 3.10 -20.14 -3.23
CA ASP A 120 4.37 -20.41 -3.91
C ASP A 120 4.96 -19.12 -4.52
N GLY A 121 6.29 -19.00 -4.52
CA GLY A 121 7.02 -17.83 -5.00
C GLY A 121 7.93 -17.19 -3.95
N ASP A 122 8.69 -16.18 -4.39
CA ASP A 122 9.64 -15.47 -3.54
C ASP A 122 8.92 -14.61 -2.45
N VAL A 123 9.71 -14.03 -1.55
CA VAL A 123 9.16 -13.18 -0.47
C VAL A 123 8.42 -11.96 -1.04
N ASN A 124 8.93 -11.37 -2.12
CA ASN A 124 8.35 -10.19 -2.74
C ASN A 124 6.94 -10.51 -3.31
N TYR A 125 6.81 -11.62 -4.03
CA TYR A 125 5.53 -12.13 -4.53
C TYR A 125 4.54 -12.40 -3.41
N ARG A 126 4.95 -13.17 -2.38
CA ARG A 126 4.08 -13.58 -1.28
C ARG A 126 3.52 -12.38 -0.50
N VAL A 127 4.32 -11.33 -0.35
CA VAL A 127 3.92 -10.10 0.33
C VAL A 127 3.01 -9.25 -0.56
N HIS A 128 3.35 -9.03 -1.84
CA HIS A 128 2.60 -8.12 -2.70
C HIS A 128 1.33 -8.73 -3.28
N PHE A 129 1.28 -10.05 -3.53
CA PHE A 129 0.09 -10.69 -4.07
C PHE A 129 -1.21 -10.37 -3.29
N PRO A 130 -1.27 -10.56 -1.95
CA PRO A 130 -2.45 -10.16 -1.18
C PRO A 130 -2.68 -8.66 -1.14
N VAL A 131 -1.62 -7.85 -1.10
CA VAL A 131 -1.70 -6.39 -1.09
C VAL A 131 -2.41 -5.90 -2.34
N LEU A 132 -1.94 -6.33 -3.51
CA LEU A 132 -2.46 -5.91 -4.81
C LEU A 132 -3.90 -6.38 -5.05
N LEU A 133 -4.30 -7.54 -4.50
CA LEU A 133 -5.70 -7.99 -4.54
C LEU A 133 -6.62 -7.06 -3.75
N ILE A 134 -6.24 -6.74 -2.50
CA ILE A 134 -7.00 -5.83 -1.65
C ILE A 134 -7.03 -4.44 -2.28
N GLU A 135 -5.87 -3.91 -2.68
CA GLU A 135 -5.71 -2.59 -3.28
C GLU A 135 -6.65 -2.41 -4.47
N ARG A 136 -6.61 -3.34 -5.42
CA ARG A 136 -7.46 -3.29 -6.61
C ARG A 136 -8.95 -3.30 -6.27
N LYS A 137 -9.37 -4.14 -5.31
CA LYS A 137 -10.78 -4.22 -4.89
C LYS A 137 -11.23 -2.94 -4.17
N VAL A 138 -10.39 -2.38 -3.30
CA VAL A 138 -10.63 -1.12 -2.59
C VAL A 138 -10.73 0.04 -3.57
N LEU A 139 -9.74 0.23 -4.46
CA LEU A 139 -9.75 1.33 -5.43
C LEU A 139 -10.95 1.26 -6.37
N GLY A 140 -11.34 0.05 -6.81
CA GLY A 140 -12.56 -0.16 -7.57
C GLY A 140 -13.83 0.26 -6.82
N LYS A 141 -13.89 0.06 -5.50
CA LYS A 141 -15.01 0.49 -4.64
C LYS A 141 -15.01 2.00 -4.37
N LEU A 142 -13.85 2.65 -4.45
CA LEU A 142 -13.72 4.09 -4.34
C LEU A 142 -14.03 4.84 -5.64
N ASN A 143 -14.44 4.14 -6.72
CA ASN A 143 -14.62 4.67 -8.07
C ASN A 143 -13.36 5.36 -8.61
N LYS A 144 -12.19 4.88 -8.20
CA LYS A 144 -10.91 5.42 -8.65
C LYS A 144 -10.38 4.53 -9.75
N SER A 145 -10.01 5.16 -10.86
CA SER A 145 -9.46 4.41 -11.98
C SER A 145 -8.12 3.83 -11.54
N TYR A 146 -8.03 2.51 -11.54
CA TYR A 146 -6.75 1.82 -11.57
C TYR A 146 -6.14 2.04 -12.97
N LYS A 147 -5.74 3.27 -13.29
CA LYS A 147 -4.84 3.49 -14.43
C LYS A 147 -3.52 2.91 -13.98
N LYS A 148 -2.96 1.97 -14.75
CA LYS A 148 -1.62 1.38 -14.54
C LYS A 148 -0.71 2.52 -14.06
N GLN A 149 -0.51 2.65 -12.75
CA GLN A 149 0.53 3.51 -12.22
C GLN A 149 1.80 3.01 -12.88
N LYS A 150 2.71 3.92 -13.24
CA LYS A 150 3.99 3.57 -13.85
C LYS A 150 4.58 2.44 -13.00
N ARG A 151 4.46 1.22 -13.51
CA ARG A 151 4.72 0.02 -12.73
C ARG A 151 6.23 0.02 -12.52
N THR A 152 6.67 -0.23 -11.30
CA THR A 152 8.00 -0.83 -11.19
C THR A 152 7.91 -2.13 -11.97
N GLU A 153 8.76 -2.30 -12.98
CA GLU A 153 8.81 -3.52 -13.80
C GLU A 153 8.89 -4.78 -12.91
N ASP A 154 9.46 -4.60 -11.71
CA ASP A 154 9.58 -5.56 -10.61
C ASP A 154 8.27 -6.21 -10.12
N LEU A 155 7.08 -5.64 -10.38
CA LEU A 155 5.81 -6.20 -9.91
C LEU A 155 4.89 -6.70 -11.03
N ASP A 156 5.33 -6.65 -12.30
CA ASP A 156 4.49 -7.06 -13.43
C ASP A 156 4.08 -8.53 -13.37
N TYR A 157 4.97 -9.39 -12.89
CA TYR A 157 4.69 -10.81 -12.74
C TYR A 157 3.63 -11.07 -11.64
N VAL A 158 3.68 -10.34 -10.52
CA VAL A 158 2.66 -10.42 -9.47
C VAL A 158 1.29 -9.99 -10.02
N TRP A 159 1.27 -8.91 -10.80
CA TRP A 159 0.05 -8.39 -11.43
C TRP A 159 -0.60 -9.37 -12.39
N LYS A 160 0.19 -10.18 -13.11
CA LYS A 160 -0.34 -11.22 -14.00
C LYS A 160 -1.21 -12.20 -13.23
N ASP A 161 -0.71 -12.72 -12.11
CA ASP A 161 -1.47 -13.65 -11.28
C ASP A 161 -2.64 -12.99 -10.56
N VAL A 162 -2.46 -11.77 -10.04
CA VAL A 162 -3.54 -10.98 -9.46
C VAL A 162 -4.69 -10.82 -10.47
N ASN A 163 -4.38 -10.50 -11.73
CA ASN A 163 -5.38 -10.38 -12.78
C ASN A 163 -6.09 -11.71 -13.07
N GLY A 164 -5.36 -12.82 -13.06
CA GLY A 164 -5.92 -14.15 -13.30
C GLY A 164 -6.96 -14.56 -12.25
N VAL A 165 -6.78 -14.17 -10.99
CA VAL A 165 -7.68 -14.59 -9.89
C VAL A 165 -8.62 -13.50 -9.40
N TYR A 166 -8.48 -12.26 -9.90
CA TYR A 166 -9.19 -11.11 -9.35
C TYR A 166 -10.71 -11.26 -9.45
N ASN A 167 -11.25 -11.83 -10.52
CA ASN A 167 -12.70 -11.98 -10.65
C ASN A 167 -13.28 -12.92 -9.57
N GLU A 168 -12.54 -13.99 -9.21
CA GLU A 168 -12.91 -14.85 -8.10
C GLU A 168 -12.81 -14.11 -6.76
N PHE A 169 -11.74 -13.36 -6.53
CA PHE A 169 -11.60 -12.55 -5.31
C PHE A 169 -12.69 -11.47 -5.20
N LYS A 170 -13.02 -10.82 -6.31
CA LYS A 170 -14.02 -9.75 -6.40
C LYS A 170 -15.41 -10.26 -6.06
N SER A 171 -15.81 -11.41 -6.60
CA SER A 171 -17.11 -12.04 -6.35
C SER A 171 -17.18 -12.76 -5.01
N SER A 172 -16.02 -13.11 -4.43
CA SER A 172 -15.95 -13.75 -3.13
C SER A 172 -16.38 -12.82 -1.99
N ASN A 173 -17.18 -13.39 -1.09
CA ASN A 173 -17.48 -12.80 0.21
C ASN A 173 -16.38 -13.08 1.24
N LYS A 174 -15.36 -13.90 0.92
CA LYS A 174 -14.28 -14.25 1.85
C LYS A 174 -13.34 -13.08 2.12
N GLY A 175 -12.74 -13.07 3.31
CA GLY A 175 -11.61 -12.18 3.62
C GLY A 175 -10.33 -12.68 2.97
N ILE A 176 -9.26 -11.86 3.01
CA ILE A 176 -8.02 -12.17 2.31
C ILE A 176 -7.40 -13.50 2.76
N ALA A 177 -7.36 -13.78 4.08
CA ALA A 177 -6.77 -15.00 4.62
C ALA A 177 -7.49 -16.28 4.15
N ASP A 178 -8.83 -16.24 4.08
CA ASP A 178 -9.65 -17.37 3.65
C ASP A 178 -9.61 -17.57 2.13
N PHE A 179 -9.51 -16.46 1.38
CA PHE A 179 -9.34 -16.50 -0.06
C PHE A 179 -7.99 -17.15 -0.42
N LEU A 180 -6.90 -16.70 0.19
CA LEU A 180 -5.56 -17.24 -0.04
C LEU A 180 -5.48 -18.74 0.26
N ARG A 181 -6.06 -19.21 1.37
CA ARG A 181 -6.11 -20.65 1.70
C ARG A 181 -6.77 -21.46 0.59
N LYS A 182 -7.94 -21.00 0.12
CA LYS A 182 -8.66 -21.66 -0.99
C LYS A 182 -7.82 -21.66 -2.26
N TYR A 183 -7.23 -20.51 -2.60
CA TYR A 183 -6.41 -20.32 -3.80
C TYR A 183 -5.25 -21.32 -3.85
N VAL A 184 -4.51 -21.49 -2.75
CA VAL A 184 -3.41 -22.46 -2.68
C VAL A 184 -3.93 -23.89 -2.84
N THR A 185 -4.97 -24.28 -2.08
CA THR A 185 -5.52 -25.64 -2.17
C THR A 185 -6.01 -25.98 -3.57
N SER A 186 -6.61 -25.03 -4.30
CA SER A 186 -7.10 -25.26 -5.67
C SER A 186 -6.00 -25.42 -6.72
N ARG A 187 -4.76 -25.00 -6.45
CA ARG A 187 -3.63 -25.15 -7.38
C ARG A 187 -2.76 -26.38 -7.10
N GLN A 188 -3.01 -27.06 -5.97
CA GLN A 188 -2.30 -28.27 -5.57
C GLN A 188 -3.11 -29.56 -5.85
N ALA A 189 -4.37 -29.42 -6.26
CA ALA A 189 -5.27 -30.50 -6.66
C ALA A 189 -5.30 -30.62 -8.19
#